data_AF-A0A532EER9-F1
#
_entry.id   AF-A0A532EER9-F1
#
_cell.length_a   1.000
_cell.length_b   1.000
_cell.length_c   1.000
_cell.angle_alpha   90.00
_cell.angle_beta   90.00
_cell.angle_gamma   90.00
#
_symmetry.space_group_name_H-M   'P 1'
#
loop_
_entity.id
_entity.type
_entity.pdbx_description
1 polymer ?
#
loop_
_entity_poly.entity_id
_entity_poly.type
_entity_poly.pdbx_seq_one_letter_code
_entity_poly.pdbx_strand_id
1 'polypeptide(L)'
;MASLVTGMPVAKHGITWNVFEFSRGYPRAPTVFDYLDLSGGRDSAIFYMDESLYQLAKPEPYTDYQMCGPLRAECNPDRLVGYVRDYFKKATSGSGYGHAIPALPHLLVVHLPAPGRVGETQGWKSVAYKDALKAVDKAMGTVLDLYREHGLIKRTTVFATSLSAFGETQFSAGEVSGEQAGNVPVVPWIASGVGIKAGHSIRQPVSIIDTGATVMRALGLTTYTEWESHPVEEIFKTAFAAAPVSPLLQ
;
A
#
# COMPACT_ATOMS: atom_id res chain seq x y z
N MET A 1 -7.37 -3.41 -3.20
CA MET A 1 -6.05 -2.83 -3.55
C MET A 1 -6.19 -1.77 -4.63
N ALA A 2 -6.80 -2.08 -5.79
CA ALA A 2 -6.97 -1.13 -6.89
C ALA A 2 -7.49 0.25 -6.45
N SER A 3 -8.60 0.30 -5.71
CA SER A 3 -9.19 1.56 -5.23
C SER A 3 -8.26 2.39 -4.35
N LEU A 4 -7.37 1.74 -3.58
CA LEU A 4 -6.37 2.39 -2.73
C LEU A 4 -5.32 3.10 -3.58
N VAL A 5 -4.82 2.43 -4.63
CA VAL A 5 -3.73 2.95 -5.47
C VAL A 5 -4.24 3.86 -6.58
N THR A 6 -5.50 3.77 -7.01
CA THR A 6 -6.07 4.62 -8.07
C THR A 6 -6.98 5.74 -7.55
N GLY A 7 -7.21 5.85 -6.24
CA GLY A 7 -8.09 6.90 -5.68
C GLY A 7 -9.52 6.91 -6.25
N MET A 8 -10.00 5.78 -6.75
CA MET A 8 -11.28 5.66 -7.46
C MET A 8 -12.12 4.51 -6.92
N PRO A 9 -13.46 4.57 -7.04
CA PRO A 9 -14.32 3.44 -6.73
C PRO A 9 -14.19 2.33 -7.79
N VAL A 10 -14.65 1.13 -7.43
CA VAL A 10 -14.66 -0.07 -8.29
C VAL A 10 -15.33 0.19 -9.64
N ALA A 11 -16.44 0.92 -9.64
CA ALA A 11 -17.17 1.26 -10.87
C ALA A 11 -16.35 2.10 -11.87
N LYS A 12 -15.34 2.84 -11.41
CA LYS A 12 -14.50 3.70 -12.25
C LYS A 12 -13.20 3.02 -12.68
N HIS A 13 -12.47 2.42 -11.74
CA HIS A 13 -11.22 1.73 -12.10
C HIS A 13 -11.46 0.36 -12.76
N GLY A 14 -12.67 -0.18 -12.68
CA GLY A 14 -13.12 -1.35 -13.44
C GLY A 14 -12.54 -2.71 -13.01
N ILE A 15 -11.81 -2.77 -11.89
CA ILE A 15 -11.22 -4.01 -11.37
C ILE A 15 -12.21 -4.65 -10.40
N THR A 16 -12.93 -5.66 -10.89
CA THR A 16 -14.01 -6.35 -10.17
C THR A 16 -13.68 -7.81 -9.86
N TRP A 17 -12.41 -8.20 -9.96
CA TRP A 17 -11.95 -9.58 -9.85
C TRP A 17 -10.76 -9.69 -8.89
N ASN A 18 -10.52 -10.90 -8.35
CA ASN A 18 -9.46 -11.19 -7.37
C ASN A 18 -8.46 -12.27 -7.87
N VAL A 19 -8.41 -12.52 -9.17
CA VAL A 19 -7.52 -13.50 -9.81
C VAL A 19 -6.65 -12.83 -10.86
N PHE A 20 -5.45 -13.34 -11.10
CA PHE A 20 -4.65 -12.86 -12.23
C PHE A 20 -5.29 -13.31 -13.56
N GLU A 21 -5.58 -12.36 -14.46
CA GLU A 21 -6.09 -12.68 -15.79
C GLU A 21 -5.35 -11.88 -16.88
N PHE A 22 -4.41 -12.55 -17.56
CA PHE A 22 -3.52 -11.93 -18.56
C PHE A 22 -4.27 -11.15 -19.65
N SER A 23 -5.42 -11.64 -20.10
CA SER A 23 -6.24 -11.04 -21.17
C SER A 23 -6.70 -9.61 -20.85
N ARG A 24 -6.75 -9.22 -19.57
CA ARG A 24 -7.23 -7.89 -19.16
C ARG A 24 -6.13 -6.82 -19.14
N GLY A 25 -4.86 -7.22 -19.25
CA GLY A 25 -3.73 -6.29 -19.22
C GLY A 25 -3.63 -5.48 -17.92
N TYR A 26 -2.99 -4.30 -18.00
CA TYR A 26 -2.87 -3.34 -16.90
C TYR A 26 -4.04 -2.33 -16.90
N PRO A 27 -4.46 -1.81 -15.73
CA PRO A 27 -5.47 -0.77 -15.66
C PRO A 27 -5.04 0.48 -16.43
N ARG A 28 -6.02 1.16 -17.03
CA ARG A 28 -5.80 2.43 -17.74
C ARG A 28 -5.81 3.64 -16.81
N ALA A 29 -6.52 3.51 -15.69
CA ALA A 29 -6.55 4.48 -14.60
C ALA A 29 -5.14 4.74 -14.04
N PRO A 30 -4.73 6.00 -13.84
CA PRO A 30 -3.46 6.32 -13.20
C PRO A 30 -3.48 5.91 -11.73
N THR A 31 -2.42 5.23 -11.33
CA THR A 31 -2.13 4.85 -9.96
C THR A 31 -1.32 5.94 -9.25
N VAL A 32 -1.13 5.79 -7.94
CA VAL A 32 -0.26 6.64 -7.13
C VAL A 32 1.17 6.60 -7.66
N PHE A 33 1.60 5.48 -8.23
CA PHE A 33 2.95 5.29 -8.76
C PHE A 33 3.15 6.08 -10.05
N ASP A 34 2.14 6.08 -10.94
CA ASP A 34 2.14 6.94 -12.13
C ASP A 34 2.31 8.42 -11.77
N TYR A 35 1.63 8.90 -10.72
CA TYR A 35 1.77 10.29 -10.29
C TYR A 35 3.08 10.59 -9.58
N LEU A 36 3.69 9.60 -8.92
CA LEU A 36 5.01 9.77 -8.32
C LEU A 36 6.09 9.90 -9.40
N ASP A 37 6.01 9.08 -10.45
CA ASP A 37 6.87 9.19 -11.62
C ASP A 37 6.74 10.58 -12.28
N LEU A 38 5.49 10.99 -12.60
CA LEU A 38 5.22 12.30 -13.20
C LEU A 38 5.61 13.49 -12.34
N SER A 39 5.74 13.33 -11.01
CA SER A 39 6.13 14.40 -10.09
C SER A 39 7.63 14.75 -10.10
N GLY A 40 8.39 14.22 -11.05
CA GLY A 40 9.84 14.43 -11.18
C GLY A 40 10.67 13.22 -10.73
N GLY A 41 10.18 12.00 -10.95
CA GLY A 41 10.94 10.76 -10.73
C GLY A 41 11.04 10.37 -9.26
N ARG A 42 9.93 10.44 -8.51
CA ARG A 42 9.94 9.93 -7.13
C ARG A 42 9.91 8.40 -7.13
N ASP A 43 11.06 7.81 -6.83
CA ASP A 43 11.19 6.36 -6.70
C ASP A 43 10.16 5.74 -5.74
N SER A 44 9.56 4.63 -6.16
CA SER A 44 8.71 3.81 -5.31
C SER A 44 9.10 2.34 -5.37
N ALA A 45 8.94 1.63 -4.25
CA ALA A 45 9.21 0.20 -4.16
C ALA A 45 8.01 -0.51 -3.54
N ILE A 46 7.53 -1.55 -4.21
CA ILE A 46 6.30 -2.26 -3.84
C ILE A 46 6.59 -3.75 -3.68
N PHE A 47 6.20 -4.28 -2.53
CA PHE A 47 6.39 -5.66 -2.14
C PHE A 47 5.02 -6.32 -1.97
N TYR A 48 4.58 -7.06 -2.99
CA TYR A 48 3.31 -7.79 -2.96
C TYR A 48 3.51 -9.25 -2.55
N MET A 49 2.84 -9.67 -1.46
CA MET A 49 2.68 -11.09 -1.11
C MET A 49 1.49 -11.77 -1.82
N ASP A 50 1.06 -11.26 -2.97
CA ASP A 50 -0.04 -11.82 -3.74
C ASP A 50 0.14 -11.65 -5.25
N GLU A 51 0.22 -12.77 -5.97
CA GLU A 51 0.38 -12.80 -7.44
C GLU A 51 -0.86 -12.31 -8.19
N SER A 52 -2.05 -12.32 -7.56
CA SER A 52 -3.26 -11.72 -8.16
C SER A 52 -3.12 -10.21 -8.37
N LEU A 53 -2.22 -9.56 -7.65
CA LEU A 53 -1.92 -8.14 -7.79
C LEU A 53 -0.95 -7.82 -8.93
N TYR A 54 -0.54 -8.81 -9.72
CA TYR A 54 0.38 -8.58 -10.85
C TYR A 54 -0.14 -7.51 -11.82
N GLN A 55 -1.46 -7.45 -12.04
CA GLN A 55 -2.07 -6.45 -12.92
C GLN A 55 -2.07 -5.02 -12.33
N LEU A 56 -1.70 -4.85 -11.06
CA LEU A 56 -1.45 -3.54 -10.46
C LEU A 56 0.04 -3.16 -10.46
N ALA A 57 0.91 -4.07 -10.88
CA ALA A 57 2.35 -3.81 -11.03
C ALA A 57 2.70 -3.52 -12.48
N LYS A 58 2.23 -2.35 -12.93
CA LYS A 58 2.51 -1.84 -14.25
C LYS A 58 4.02 -1.51 -14.34
N PRO A 59 4.73 -1.94 -15.40
CA PRO A 59 6.13 -1.58 -15.58
C PRO A 59 6.27 -0.05 -15.73
N GLU A 60 7.00 0.55 -14.81
CA GLU A 60 7.20 2.01 -14.71
C GLU A 60 8.67 2.29 -14.43
N PRO A 61 9.27 3.36 -15.01
CA PRO A 61 10.71 3.62 -14.91
C PRO A 61 11.26 3.77 -13.48
N TYR A 62 10.47 4.34 -12.57
CA TYR A 62 10.88 4.64 -11.19
C TYR A 62 10.08 3.83 -10.15
N THR A 63 9.53 2.70 -10.56
CA THR A 63 8.76 1.82 -9.69
C THR A 63 9.31 0.40 -9.70
N ASP A 64 9.87 -0.02 -8.57
CA ASP A 64 10.36 -1.37 -8.38
C ASP A 64 9.29 -2.27 -7.76
N TYR A 65 8.92 -3.35 -8.45
CA TYR A 65 8.00 -4.36 -7.94
C TYR A 65 8.73 -5.64 -7.56
N GLN A 66 8.46 -6.12 -6.35
CA GLN A 66 8.82 -7.46 -5.90
C GLN A 66 7.56 -8.22 -5.53
N MET A 67 7.44 -9.42 -6.08
CA MET A 67 6.26 -10.26 -5.85
C MET A 67 6.62 -11.61 -5.31
N CYS A 68 5.69 -12.11 -4.52
CA CYS A 68 5.71 -13.40 -3.89
C CYS A 68 4.26 -13.81 -3.76
N GLY A 69 3.85 -15.00 -4.19
CA GLY A 69 2.45 -15.42 -4.11
C GLY A 69 2.27 -16.74 -3.38
N PRO A 70 1.01 -17.13 -3.14
CA PRO A 70 0.68 -18.42 -2.51
C PRO A 70 1.15 -19.63 -3.33
N LEU A 71 1.44 -19.46 -4.63
CA LEU A 71 2.02 -20.52 -5.47
C LEU A 71 3.48 -20.85 -5.11
N ARG A 72 4.14 -20.00 -4.30
CA ARG A 72 5.49 -20.22 -3.80
C ARG A 72 5.46 -20.55 -2.32
N ALA A 73 5.90 -21.75 -1.95
CA ALA A 73 5.86 -22.25 -0.56
C ALA A 73 6.70 -21.38 0.41
N GLU A 74 7.76 -20.76 -0.10
CA GLU A 74 8.60 -19.83 0.65
C GLU A 74 7.91 -18.48 0.92
N CYS A 75 6.70 -18.25 0.37
CA CYS A 75 6.03 -16.97 0.47
C CYS A 75 5.33 -16.74 1.80
N ASN A 76 6.02 -16.02 2.69
CA ASN A 76 5.52 -15.66 4.01
C ASN A 76 6.02 -14.25 4.41
N PRO A 77 5.48 -13.66 5.51
CA PRO A 77 5.87 -12.32 5.94
C PRO A 77 7.38 -12.15 6.15
N ASP A 78 8.05 -13.15 6.73
CA ASP A 78 9.51 -13.09 6.96
C ASP A 78 10.30 -13.04 5.63
N ARG A 79 9.85 -13.78 4.61
CA ARG A 79 10.46 -13.76 3.26
C ARG A 79 10.30 -12.40 2.58
N LEU A 80 9.11 -11.81 2.67
CA LEU A 80 8.85 -10.47 2.10
C LEU A 80 9.74 -9.41 2.76
N VAL A 81 9.88 -9.45 4.09
CA VAL A 81 10.80 -8.57 4.83
C VAL A 81 12.26 -8.81 4.40
N GLY A 82 12.64 -10.06 4.09
CA GLY A 82 13.92 -10.37 3.46
C GLY A 82 14.14 -9.59 2.17
N TYR A 83 13.15 -9.57 1.28
CA TYR A 83 13.23 -8.78 0.04
C TYR A 83 13.33 -7.28 0.29
N VAL A 84 12.62 -6.74 1.29
CA VAL A 84 12.76 -5.32 1.68
C VAL A 84 14.19 -5.02 2.16
N ARG A 85 14.78 -5.91 2.97
CA ARG A 85 16.16 -5.76 3.45
C ARG A 85 17.17 -5.82 2.30
N ASP A 86 16.99 -6.76 1.37
CA ASP A 86 17.87 -6.90 0.20
C ASP A 86 17.79 -5.66 -0.71
N TYR A 87 16.58 -5.12 -0.90
CA TYR A 87 16.37 -3.85 -1.59
C TYR A 87 17.14 -2.73 -0.88
N PHE A 88 16.97 -2.55 0.42
CA PHE A 88 17.63 -1.49 1.19
C PHE A 88 19.16 -1.60 1.09
N LYS A 89 19.69 -2.81 1.26
CA LYS A 89 21.12 -3.09 1.11
C LYS A 89 21.62 -2.70 -0.28
N LYS A 90 20.87 -3.02 -1.34
CA LYS A 90 21.24 -2.69 -2.72
C LYS A 90 21.17 -1.18 -2.96
N ALA A 91 20.08 -0.53 -2.57
CA ALA A 91 19.86 0.91 -2.65
C ALA A 91 20.97 1.72 -1.98
N THR A 92 21.50 1.26 -0.85
CA THR A 92 22.56 1.97 -0.12
C THR A 92 23.98 1.54 -0.51
N SER A 93 24.15 0.59 -1.43
CA SER A 93 25.46 0.03 -1.78
C SER A 93 26.31 0.93 -2.69
N GLY A 94 25.71 1.95 -3.31
CA GLY A 94 26.41 2.87 -4.24
C GLY A 94 26.89 2.21 -5.54
N SER A 95 26.40 1.02 -5.89
CA SER A 95 26.83 0.29 -7.09
C SER A 95 25.66 -0.41 -7.81
N GLY A 96 25.62 -0.29 -9.14
CA GLY A 96 24.66 -1.01 -9.98
C GLY A 96 24.89 -0.70 -11.46
N TYR A 97 25.09 -1.75 -12.28
CA TYR A 97 25.07 -1.67 -13.74
C TYR A 97 23.83 -2.40 -14.24
N GLY A 98 23.04 -1.76 -15.11
CA GLY A 98 21.97 -2.40 -15.91
C GLY A 98 20.66 -2.79 -15.19
N HIS A 99 20.67 -3.01 -13.88
CA HIS A 99 19.49 -3.26 -13.03
C HIS A 99 19.63 -2.55 -11.67
N ALA A 100 19.93 -1.25 -11.72
CA ALA A 100 20.27 -0.49 -10.51
C ALA A 100 19.01 -0.17 -9.71
N ILE A 101 19.03 -0.49 -8.41
CA ILE A 101 18.24 0.21 -7.40
C ILE A 101 19.14 1.37 -6.94
N PRO A 102 18.96 2.59 -7.48
CA PRO A 102 19.94 3.66 -7.31
C PRO A 102 19.82 4.36 -5.97
N ALA A 103 18.65 4.28 -5.32
CA ALA A 103 18.34 4.96 -4.08
C ALA A 103 17.24 4.24 -3.30
N LEU A 104 17.07 4.66 -2.05
CA LEU A 104 15.92 4.27 -1.22
C LEU A 104 14.66 4.98 -1.73
N PRO A 105 13.49 4.33 -1.71
CA PRO A 105 12.30 4.87 -2.33
C PRO A 105 11.70 6.00 -1.49
N HIS A 106 11.01 6.92 -2.16
CA HIS A 106 10.15 7.92 -1.53
C HIS A 106 8.86 7.31 -0.99
N LEU A 107 8.35 6.25 -1.64
CA LEU A 107 7.21 5.47 -1.20
C LEU A 107 7.55 3.98 -1.18
N LEU A 108 7.43 3.35 -0.01
CA LEU A 108 7.50 1.90 0.16
C LEU A 108 6.10 1.34 0.44
N VAL A 109 5.66 0.34 -0.32
CA VAL A 109 4.41 -0.39 -0.08
C VAL A 109 4.73 -1.84 0.27
N VAL A 110 4.21 -2.32 1.40
CA VAL A 110 4.38 -3.71 1.85
C VAL A 110 3.01 -4.32 2.07
N HIS A 111 2.65 -5.32 1.26
CA HIS A 111 1.37 -6.02 1.35
C HIS A 111 1.53 -7.33 2.11
N LEU A 112 0.79 -7.51 3.20
CA LEU A 112 0.89 -8.66 4.11
C LEU A 112 -0.49 -9.35 4.27
N PRO A 113 -0.96 -10.15 3.30
CA PRO A 113 -2.32 -10.70 3.27
C PRO A 113 -2.52 -11.93 4.17
N ALA A 114 -1.48 -12.42 4.84
CA ALA A 114 -1.51 -13.70 5.54
C ALA A 114 -2.67 -13.84 6.55
N PRO A 115 -2.99 -12.85 7.41
CA PRO A 115 -4.12 -12.95 8.34
C PRO A 115 -5.45 -13.03 7.60
N GLY A 116 -5.65 -12.26 6.53
CA GLY A 116 -6.88 -12.30 5.73
C GLY A 116 -7.14 -13.69 5.16
N ARG A 117 -6.14 -14.33 4.56
CA ARG A 117 -6.23 -15.70 4.02
C ARG A 117 -6.54 -16.74 5.09
N VAL A 118 -5.91 -16.61 6.26
CA VAL A 118 -6.19 -17.51 7.39
C VAL A 118 -7.58 -17.26 7.96
N GLY A 119 -8.03 -16.00 8.00
CA GLY A 119 -9.39 -15.64 8.40
C GLY A 119 -10.42 -16.26 7.47
N GLU A 120 -10.26 -16.12 6.16
CA GLU A 120 -11.14 -16.73 5.16
C GLU A 120 -11.24 -18.26 5.29
N THR A 121 -10.12 -18.93 5.57
CA THR A 121 -10.07 -20.42 5.58
C THR A 121 -10.39 -21.05 6.93
N GLN A 122 -10.05 -20.37 8.04
CA GLN A 122 -10.11 -20.93 9.40
C GLN A 122 -10.93 -20.07 10.37
N GLY A 123 -11.42 -18.91 9.93
CA GLY A 123 -12.17 -17.98 10.75
C GLY A 123 -11.28 -17.06 11.59
N TRP A 124 -11.67 -15.79 11.69
CA TRP A 124 -11.06 -14.75 12.53
C TRP A 124 -10.95 -15.06 14.04
N LYS A 125 -11.71 -16.03 14.56
CA LYS A 125 -11.62 -16.48 15.97
C LYS A 125 -10.58 -17.58 16.21
N SER A 126 -9.97 -18.11 15.15
CA SER A 126 -9.02 -19.22 15.25
C SER A 126 -7.68 -18.82 15.88
N VAL A 127 -7.02 -19.80 16.50
CA VAL A 127 -5.64 -19.66 16.96
C VAL A 127 -4.71 -19.34 15.79
N ALA A 128 -4.93 -19.96 14.63
CA ALA A 128 -4.17 -19.70 13.42
C ALA A 128 -4.27 -18.24 12.97
N TYR A 129 -5.47 -17.63 13.00
CA TYR A 129 -5.63 -16.21 12.66
C TYR A 129 -4.85 -15.32 13.62
N LYS A 130 -4.91 -15.60 14.94
CA LYS A 130 -4.14 -14.88 15.96
C LYS A 130 -2.63 -15.00 15.71
N ASP A 131 -2.14 -16.19 15.35
CA ASP A 131 -0.71 -16.39 15.07
C ASP A 131 -0.28 -15.72 13.76
N ALA A 132 -1.13 -15.71 12.73
CA ALA A 132 -0.89 -14.94 11.51
C ALA A 132 -0.80 -13.43 11.78
N LEU A 133 -1.65 -12.89 12.65
CA LEU A 133 -1.55 -11.49 13.10
C LEU A 133 -0.22 -11.18 13.78
N LYS A 134 0.26 -12.06 14.68
CA LYS A 134 1.58 -11.89 15.32
C LYS A 134 2.71 -11.91 14.30
N ALA A 135 2.62 -12.77 13.28
CA ALA A 135 3.63 -12.83 12.22
C ALA A 135 3.67 -11.54 11.39
N VAL A 136 2.52 -10.95 11.09
CA VAL A 136 2.43 -9.64 10.41
C VAL A 136 2.91 -8.51 11.29
N ASP A 137 2.55 -8.49 12.58
CA ASP A 137 3.03 -7.48 13.54
C ASP A 137 4.57 -7.48 13.65
N LYS A 138 5.17 -8.68 13.78
CA LYS A 138 6.63 -8.86 13.73
C LYS A 138 7.24 -8.35 12.42
N ALA A 139 6.62 -8.65 11.29
CA ALA A 139 7.10 -8.20 9.97
C ALA A 139 7.06 -6.67 9.85
N MET A 140 5.95 -6.04 10.26
CA MET A 140 5.81 -4.58 10.33
C MET A 140 6.87 -3.96 11.25
N GLY A 141 7.07 -4.52 12.45
CA GLY A 141 8.10 -4.09 13.38
C GLY A 141 9.50 -4.13 12.77
N THR A 142 9.84 -5.22 12.07
CA THR A 142 11.14 -5.38 11.41
C THR A 142 11.36 -4.35 10.28
N VAL A 143 10.33 -4.05 9.49
CA VAL A 143 10.43 -2.98 8.47
C VAL A 143 10.67 -1.63 9.14
N LEU A 144 9.97 -1.33 10.24
CA LEU A 144 10.19 -0.08 10.98
C LEU A 144 11.59 -0.03 11.61
N ASP A 145 12.14 -1.15 12.05
CA ASP A 145 13.52 -1.24 12.55
C ASP A 145 14.54 -0.93 11.44
N LEU A 146 14.35 -1.44 10.21
CA LEU A 146 15.19 -1.05 9.07
C LEU A 146 15.20 0.48 8.87
N TYR A 147 14.04 1.13 8.98
CA TYR A 147 13.97 2.59 8.90
C TYR A 147 14.68 3.29 10.06
N ARG A 148 14.70 2.69 11.26
CA ARG A 148 15.46 3.23 12.42
C ARG A 148 16.96 3.08 12.20
N GLU A 149 17.41 1.91 11.79
CA GLU A 149 18.82 1.58 11.54
C GLU A 149 19.46 2.49 10.48
N HIS A 150 18.70 2.83 9.43
CA HIS A 150 19.14 3.76 8.38
C HIS A 150 18.85 5.24 8.71
N GLY A 151 18.38 5.57 9.93
CA GLY A 151 18.09 6.94 10.35
C GLY A 151 16.92 7.62 9.63
N LEU A 152 16.07 6.85 8.95
CA LEU A 152 14.96 7.34 8.12
C LEU A 152 13.69 7.62 8.92
N ILE A 153 13.52 6.96 10.07
CA ILE A 153 12.25 6.99 10.83
C ILE A 153 11.80 8.42 11.19
N LYS A 154 12.77 9.33 11.43
CA LYS A 154 12.52 10.73 11.82
C LYS A 154 12.06 11.63 10.65
N ARG A 155 12.06 11.11 9.43
CA ARG A 155 11.63 11.78 8.19
C ARG A 155 10.56 10.98 7.42
N THR A 156 9.95 10.00 8.08
CA THR A 156 9.00 9.06 7.46
C THR A 156 7.61 9.23 8.05
N THR A 157 6.61 9.15 7.19
CA THR A 157 5.21 8.96 7.56
C THR A 157 4.83 7.51 7.25
N VAL A 158 4.15 6.85 8.19
CA VAL A 158 3.72 5.47 8.09
C VAL A 158 2.21 5.43 8.00
N PHE A 159 1.69 4.72 7.01
CA PHE A 159 0.28 4.39 6.87
C PHE A 159 0.10 2.88 7.04
N ALA A 160 -0.90 2.47 7.82
CA ALA A 160 -1.28 1.07 7.99
C ALA A 160 -2.79 0.91 7.86
N THR A 161 -3.24 0.00 6.99
CA THR A 161 -4.65 -0.28 6.74
C THR A 161 -4.87 -1.72 6.27
N SER A 162 -6.12 -2.17 6.21
CA SER A 162 -6.51 -3.42 5.54
C SER A 162 -7.47 -3.13 4.39
N LEU A 163 -7.66 -4.11 3.50
CA LEU A 163 -8.50 -3.95 2.30
C LEU A 163 -9.91 -4.50 2.45
N SER A 164 -10.13 -5.36 3.44
CA SER A 164 -11.41 -5.97 3.76
C SER A 164 -11.48 -6.26 5.26
N ALA A 165 -12.72 -6.40 5.74
CA ALA A 165 -13.03 -6.82 7.11
C ALA A 165 -13.86 -8.12 7.13
N PHE A 166 -13.88 -8.85 6.01
CA PHE A 166 -14.52 -10.16 5.90
C PHE A 166 -13.50 -11.25 6.26
N GLY A 167 -13.87 -12.14 7.19
CA GLY A 167 -12.97 -13.17 7.74
C GLY A 167 -13.69 -14.42 8.23
N GLU A 168 -14.88 -14.69 7.71
CA GLU A 168 -15.62 -15.95 7.82
C GLU A 168 -16.18 -16.28 6.42
N THR A 169 -16.31 -17.56 6.10
CA THR A 169 -16.72 -18.12 4.79
C THR A 169 -18.19 -17.80 4.43
N GLN A 170 -18.55 -16.52 4.30
CA GLN A 170 -19.91 -16.13 3.91
C GLN A 170 -20.05 -15.32 2.64
N PHE A 171 -18.97 -14.85 2.00
CA PHE A 171 -19.11 -14.10 0.74
C PHE A 171 -18.06 -14.49 -0.30
N SER A 172 -18.19 -15.69 -0.84
CA SER A 172 -17.74 -15.94 -2.20
C SER A 172 -18.85 -15.46 -3.13
N ALA A 173 -18.56 -14.43 -3.93
CA ALA A 173 -19.41 -13.86 -4.97
C ALA A 173 -20.66 -13.08 -4.51
N GLY A 174 -20.57 -11.74 -4.54
CA GLY A 174 -21.63 -10.88 -5.08
C GLY A 174 -22.94 -10.71 -4.32
N GLU A 175 -23.27 -11.51 -3.31
CA GLU A 175 -24.56 -11.39 -2.60
C GLU A 175 -24.38 -10.70 -1.26
N VAL A 176 -24.56 -9.38 -1.20
CA VAL A 176 -24.82 -8.70 0.08
C VAL A 176 -26.31 -8.85 0.34
N SER A 177 -26.69 -9.63 1.36
CA SER A 177 -28.10 -9.72 1.76
C SER A 177 -28.59 -8.32 2.21
N GLY A 178 -29.81 -7.94 1.82
CA GLY A 178 -30.37 -6.61 2.05
C GLY A 178 -30.45 -6.18 3.53
N GLU A 179 -30.31 -7.11 4.48
CA GLU A 179 -30.26 -6.85 5.92
C GLU A 179 -28.89 -6.38 6.42
N GLN A 180 -27.81 -6.52 5.65
CA GLN A 180 -26.44 -6.11 6.02
C GLN A 180 -26.04 -4.72 5.51
N ALA A 181 -26.91 -4.05 4.74
CA ALA A 181 -26.67 -2.72 4.19
C ALA A 181 -26.44 -1.61 5.25
N GLY A 182 -26.78 -1.88 6.53
CA GLY A 182 -26.57 -0.93 7.64
C GLY A 182 -25.22 -1.01 8.33
N ASN A 183 -24.43 -2.06 8.12
CA ASN A 183 -23.13 -2.26 8.79
C ASN A 183 -22.05 -2.56 7.74
N VAL A 184 -21.64 -1.53 6.99
CA VAL A 184 -20.48 -1.64 6.09
C VAL A 184 -19.26 -1.99 6.95
N PRO A 185 -18.59 -3.13 6.71
CA PRO A 185 -17.44 -3.52 7.50
C PRO A 185 -16.34 -2.47 7.38
N VAL A 186 -15.89 -1.97 8.53
CA VAL A 186 -14.81 -0.97 8.60
C VAL A 186 -13.46 -1.66 8.75
N VAL A 187 -12.45 -1.08 8.11
CA VAL A 187 -11.05 -1.52 8.20
C VAL A 187 -10.26 -0.53 9.06
N PRO A 188 -9.19 -0.97 9.75
CA PRO A 188 -8.30 -0.03 10.43
C PRO A 188 -7.68 0.93 9.40
N TRP A 189 -7.54 2.20 9.79
CA TRP A 189 -6.80 3.20 9.03
C TRP A 189 -5.98 4.02 10.01
N ILE A 190 -4.66 3.87 9.95
CA ILE A 190 -3.71 4.45 10.90
C ILE A 190 -2.67 5.25 10.10
N ALA A 191 -2.40 6.48 10.53
CA ALA A 191 -1.28 7.29 10.06
C ALA A 191 -0.43 7.74 11.25
N SER A 192 0.90 7.71 11.12
CA SER A 192 1.82 8.13 12.17
C SER A 192 3.15 8.64 11.60
N GLY A 193 3.93 9.36 12.40
CA GLY A 193 5.25 9.86 12.02
C GLY A 193 5.26 11.33 11.63
N VAL A 194 6.13 11.69 10.68
CA VAL A 194 6.36 13.09 10.31
C VAL A 194 5.11 13.72 9.71
N GLY A 195 4.85 14.97 10.08
CA GLY A 195 3.69 15.73 9.58
C GLY A 195 2.33 15.31 10.17
N ILE A 196 2.23 14.20 10.90
CA ILE A 196 0.96 13.66 11.45
C ILE A 196 0.79 14.03 12.92
N LYS A 197 -0.42 14.45 13.32
CA LYS A 197 -0.81 14.74 14.71
C LYS A 197 -0.75 13.47 15.57
N ALA A 198 -0.05 13.52 16.69
CA ALA A 198 0.03 12.40 17.62
C ALA A 198 -1.24 12.27 18.48
N GLY A 199 -1.71 11.04 18.70
CA GLY A 199 -2.87 10.76 19.56
C GLY A 199 -4.20 11.32 19.04
N HIS A 200 -4.27 11.74 17.78
CA HIS A 200 -5.47 12.33 17.19
C HIS A 200 -6.42 11.25 16.70
N SER A 201 -7.67 11.27 17.20
CA SER A 201 -8.75 10.44 16.66
C SER A 201 -9.42 11.16 15.49
N ILE A 202 -9.38 10.52 14.33
CA ILE A 202 -10.08 10.93 13.10
C ILE A 202 -11.58 10.97 13.39
N ARG A 203 -12.22 12.09 13.07
CA ARG A 203 -13.66 12.33 13.34
C ARG A 203 -14.51 12.17 12.10
N GLN A 204 -13.95 12.42 10.93
CA GLN A 204 -14.66 12.24 9.67
C GLN A 204 -14.59 10.79 9.19
N PRO A 205 -15.58 10.30 8.43
CA PRO A 205 -15.46 9.03 7.73
C PRO A 205 -14.23 9.04 6.81
N VAL A 206 -13.49 7.94 6.79
CA VAL A 206 -12.36 7.74 5.87
C VAL A 206 -12.74 6.67 4.86
N SER A 207 -12.67 7.01 3.58
CA SER A 207 -12.80 6.01 2.52
C SER A 207 -11.44 5.43 2.18
N ILE A 208 -11.40 4.15 1.77
CA ILE A 208 -10.13 3.52 1.36
C ILE A 208 -9.50 4.23 0.15
N ILE A 209 -10.32 4.84 -0.70
CA ILE A 209 -9.87 5.59 -1.88
C ILE A 209 -9.04 6.83 -1.50
N ASP A 210 -9.28 7.40 -0.31
CA ASP A 210 -8.61 8.59 0.20
C ASP A 210 -7.15 8.34 0.58
N THR A 211 -6.75 7.07 0.71
CA THR A 211 -5.40 6.68 1.13
C THR A 211 -4.35 7.17 0.14
N GLY A 212 -4.54 6.93 -1.16
CA GLY A 212 -3.59 7.40 -2.19
C GLY A 212 -3.44 8.92 -2.18
N ALA A 213 -4.56 9.65 -2.10
CA ALA A 213 -4.56 11.12 -2.02
C ALA A 213 -3.84 11.62 -0.76
N THR A 214 -4.04 10.95 0.36
CA THR A 214 -3.39 11.28 1.63
C THR A 214 -1.87 11.02 1.59
N VAL A 215 -1.43 9.96 0.90
CA VAL A 215 0.00 9.70 0.66
C VAL A 215 0.62 10.80 -0.21
N MET A 216 -0.04 11.18 -1.31
CA MET A 216 0.42 12.29 -2.17
C MET A 216 0.53 13.59 -1.38
N ARG A 217 -0.48 13.87 -0.56
CA ARG A 217 -0.50 15.02 0.37
C ARG A 217 0.65 15.01 1.38
N ALA A 218 1.02 13.84 1.92
CA ALA A 218 2.16 13.70 2.81
C ALA A 218 3.50 13.93 2.09
N LEU A 219 3.57 13.61 0.80
CA LEU A 219 4.74 13.82 -0.05
C LEU A 219 4.84 15.26 -0.61
N GLY A 220 3.85 16.12 -0.32
CA GLY A 220 3.78 17.48 -0.82
C GLY A 220 3.34 17.56 -2.29
N LEU A 221 2.63 16.55 -2.79
CA LEU A 221 2.18 16.46 -4.16
C LEU A 221 0.67 16.70 -4.25
N THR A 222 0.25 17.42 -5.29
CA THR A 222 -1.16 17.58 -5.63
C THR A 222 -1.69 16.34 -6.34
N THR A 223 -2.91 15.92 -6.00
CA THR A 223 -3.63 14.90 -6.77
C THR A 223 -4.21 15.51 -8.05
N TYR A 224 -4.43 14.68 -9.07
CA TYR A 224 -4.99 15.09 -10.36
C TYR A 224 -6.47 14.71 -10.49
N THR A 225 -7.12 15.28 -11.51
CA THR A 225 -8.58 15.33 -11.70
C THR A 225 -9.28 13.99 -11.91
N GLU A 226 -8.56 12.91 -12.23
CA GLU A 226 -9.19 11.60 -12.45
C GLU A 226 -9.61 10.91 -11.15
N TRP A 227 -8.95 11.23 -10.04
CA TRP A 227 -9.25 10.65 -8.74
C TRP A 227 -10.47 11.32 -8.10
N GLU A 228 -11.33 10.50 -7.48
CA GLU A 228 -12.45 11.00 -6.65
C GLU A 228 -12.07 11.09 -5.17
N SER A 229 -10.85 10.68 -4.85
CA SER A 229 -10.31 10.67 -3.50
C SER A 229 -9.88 12.05 -3.04
N HIS A 230 -9.97 12.26 -1.73
CA HIS A 230 -9.55 13.49 -1.08
C HIS A 230 -8.57 13.16 0.05
N PRO A 231 -7.53 13.97 0.29
CA PRO A 231 -6.65 13.75 1.43
C PRO A 231 -7.44 13.83 2.75
N VAL A 232 -7.14 12.95 3.70
CA VAL A 232 -7.69 13.01 5.07
C VAL A 232 -6.99 14.15 5.82
N GLU A 233 -7.36 15.40 5.53
CA GLU A 233 -6.61 16.59 5.96
C GLU A 233 -6.48 16.74 7.49
N GLU A 234 -7.45 16.26 8.26
CA GLU A 234 -7.48 16.48 9.71
C GLU A 234 -6.29 15.85 10.45
N ILE A 235 -5.61 14.87 9.85
CA ILE A 235 -4.46 14.20 10.46
C ILE A 235 -3.18 15.06 10.43
N PHE A 236 -3.08 16.03 9.53
CA PHE A 236 -1.84 16.78 9.31
C PHE A 236 -1.67 17.92 10.32
N LYS A 237 -0.43 18.13 10.77
CA LYS A 237 -0.04 19.22 11.69
C LYS A 237 -0.09 20.59 11.02
N THR A 238 0.10 20.65 9.70
CA THR A 238 0.22 21.88 8.93
C THR A 238 -0.68 21.83 7.70
N ALA A 239 -1.06 23.01 7.21
CA ALA A 239 -1.68 23.16 5.91
C ALA A 239 -0.79 22.58 4.80
N PHE A 240 -1.39 22.33 3.64
CA PHE A 240 -0.66 21.84 2.48
C PHE A 240 0.41 22.84 2.06
N ALA A 241 1.60 22.32 1.80
CA ALA A 241 2.68 23.03 1.13
C ALA A 241 3.18 22.13 0.00
N ALA A 242 3.16 22.65 -1.22
CA ALA A 242 3.68 21.92 -2.37
C ALA A 242 5.19 21.69 -2.18
N ALA A 243 5.65 20.49 -2.50
CA ALA A 243 7.07 20.19 -2.52
C ALA A 243 7.74 21.04 -3.62
N PRO A 244 8.94 21.56 -3.37
CA PRO A 244 9.66 22.33 -4.38
C PRO A 244 9.88 21.48 -5.63
N VAL A 245 9.53 22.01 -6.80
CA VAL A 245 9.83 21.41 -8.10
C VAL A 245 11.34 21.55 -8.31
N SER A 246 12.08 20.44 -8.35
CA SER A 246 13.49 20.50 -8.74
C SER A 246 13.57 20.86 -10.22
N PRO A 247 14.24 21.95 -10.62
CA PRO A 247 14.32 22.38 -12.02
C PRO A 247 15.15 21.48 -12.94
N LEU A 248 15.60 20.31 -12.48
CA LEU A 248 16.48 19.44 -13.23
C LEU A 248 15.65 18.46 -14.05
N LEU A 249 15.14 18.95 -15.18
CA LEU A 249 14.86 18.23 -16.44
C LEU A 249 14.26 19.26 -17.43
N GLN A 250 15.11 20.17 -17.91
CA GLN A 250 14.99 20.84 -19.22
C GLN A 250 16.19 20.42 -20.06
#